data_AF-A0A2S8FVY4-F1
#
_entry.id   AF-A0A2S8FVY4-F1
#
_cell.length_a   1.000
_cell.length_b   1.000
_cell.length_c   1.000
_cell.angle_alpha   90.00
_cell.angle_beta   90.00
_cell.angle_gamma   90.00
#
_symmetry.space_group_name_H-M   'P 1'
#
loop_
_entity.id
_entity.type
_entity.pdbx_description
1 polymer ?
#
loop_
_entity_poly.entity_id
_entity_poly.type
_entity_poly.pdbx_seq_one_letter_code
_entity_poly.pdbx_strand_id
1 'polypeptide(L)'
;MATEMLDAFAAIGAEVEVVRLGGAFEIDITRSKNRERFKLTLPSFRTVETEVLDIRPKLRHLVLDVWSPDSPVEGRYLCGHDERHWFTAMVPNVGTSTVKSAMESLKPLEVRRAQKKAGVKHRKHRRKTAAYVRQGEWFFLPRPMMHVGEKAEAKGQLVRAAGGKPHRVDWIYRPPGTNETFVRGAVRHADHATIYLQVWHRVVQNTEAQPTPEAEPVTRMAYFD
;
A
#
# COMPACT_ATOMS: atom_id res chain seq x y z
N MET A 1 -16.72 -10.20 17.32
CA MET A 1 -16.54 -9.36 16.11
C MET A 1 -16.01 -7.97 16.43
N ALA A 2 -16.81 -7.01 16.92
CA ALA A 2 -16.29 -5.65 17.19
C ALA A 2 -15.13 -5.63 18.20
N THR A 3 -15.23 -6.35 19.31
CA THR A 3 -14.16 -6.46 20.32
C THR A 3 -12.89 -7.09 19.75
N GLU A 4 -13.01 -8.15 18.96
CA GLU A 4 -11.86 -8.85 18.35
C GLU A 4 -11.10 -7.96 17.36
N MET A 5 -11.82 -7.14 16.58
CA MET A 5 -11.18 -6.16 15.69
C MET A 5 -10.41 -5.10 16.49
N LEU A 6 -11.01 -4.54 17.54
CA LEU A 6 -10.35 -3.53 18.39
C LEU A 6 -9.10 -4.11 19.06
N ASP A 7 -9.21 -5.33 19.60
CA ASP A 7 -8.10 -6.05 20.22
C ASP A 7 -6.97 -6.33 19.21
N ALA A 8 -7.31 -6.62 17.96
CA ALA A 8 -6.32 -6.82 16.90
C ALA A 8 -5.55 -5.54 16.55
N PHE A 9 -6.23 -4.39 16.44
CA PHE A 9 -5.55 -3.10 16.25
C PHE A 9 -4.67 -2.75 17.46
N ALA A 10 -5.16 -2.98 18.69
CA ALA A 10 -4.38 -2.80 19.90
C ALA A 10 -3.14 -3.71 19.92
N ALA A 11 -3.26 -4.96 19.48
CA ALA A 11 -2.16 -5.93 19.43
C ALA A 11 -1.05 -5.57 18.43
N ILE A 12 -1.34 -4.81 17.36
CA ILE A 12 -0.28 -4.21 16.51
C ILE A 12 0.25 -2.88 17.06
N GLY A 13 -0.32 -2.40 18.17
CA GLY A 13 0.04 -1.15 18.85
C GLY A 13 -0.64 0.08 18.25
N ALA A 14 -1.75 -0.09 17.52
CA ALA A 14 -2.51 0.98 16.90
C ALA A 14 -3.68 1.44 17.79
N GLU A 15 -3.97 2.73 17.75
CA GLU A 15 -5.27 3.25 18.20
C GLU A 15 -6.26 3.19 17.03
N VAL A 16 -7.52 2.91 17.36
CA VAL A 16 -8.61 2.89 16.39
C VAL A 16 -9.82 3.62 16.93
N GLU A 17 -10.44 4.43 16.08
CA GLU A 17 -11.69 5.14 16.33
C GLU A 17 -12.75 4.61 15.36
N VAL A 18 -13.87 4.15 15.90
CA VAL A 18 -14.99 3.64 15.08
C VAL A 18 -16.14 4.62 15.20
N VAL A 19 -16.62 5.13 14.05
CA VAL A 19 -17.76 6.05 13.98
C VAL A 19 -18.83 5.47 13.07
N ARG A 20 -20.10 5.69 13.39
CA ARG A 20 -21.23 5.34 12.51
C ARG A 20 -21.79 6.59 11.86
N LEU A 21 -21.30 6.90 10.67
CA LEU A 21 -21.66 8.11 9.92
C LEU A 21 -21.52 7.83 8.43
N GLY A 22 -22.50 8.21 7.61
CA GLY A 22 -22.40 8.10 6.15
C GLY A 22 -23.01 6.84 5.54
N GLY A 23 -22.79 6.66 4.24
CA GLY A 23 -23.42 5.61 3.43
C GLY A 23 -22.53 4.40 3.12
N ALA A 24 -21.23 4.50 3.37
CA ALA A 24 -20.27 3.43 3.04
C ALA A 24 -19.24 3.17 4.13
N PHE A 25 -18.61 2.00 4.06
CA PHE A 25 -17.41 1.71 4.86
C PHE A 25 -16.22 2.53 4.35
N GLU A 26 -15.54 3.22 5.24
CA GLU A 26 -14.26 3.87 4.97
C GLU A 26 -13.25 3.52 6.05
N ILE A 27 -11.98 3.38 5.66
CA ILE A 27 -10.86 3.26 6.59
C ILE A 27 -9.80 4.28 6.21
N ASP A 28 -9.40 5.12 7.16
CA ASP A 28 -8.42 6.19 6.95
C ASP A 28 -7.50 6.33 8.16
N ILE A 29 -6.42 7.09 8.01
CA ILE A 29 -5.50 7.47 9.07
C ILE A 29 -5.75 8.92 9.46
N THR A 30 -6.20 9.15 10.68
CA THR A 30 -6.32 10.51 11.22
C THR A 30 -5.14 10.83 12.12
N ARG A 31 -4.76 12.11 12.14
CA ARG A 31 -3.63 12.61 12.93
C ARG A 31 -4.09 13.71 13.88
N SER A 32 -3.86 13.52 15.17
CA SER A 32 -4.13 14.51 16.22
C SER A 32 -2.95 14.59 17.19
N LYS A 33 -2.47 15.81 17.48
CA LYS A 33 -1.38 16.08 18.45
C LYS A 33 -0.17 15.12 18.31
N ASN A 34 0.30 14.90 17.08
CA ASN A 34 1.39 13.97 16.73
C ASN A 34 1.13 12.47 16.99
N ARG A 35 -0.11 12.06 17.22
CA ARG A 35 -0.51 10.66 17.26
C ARG A 35 -1.38 10.35 16.05
N GLU A 36 -1.09 9.23 15.42
CA GLU A 36 -1.88 8.69 14.32
C GLU A 36 -2.74 7.54 14.83
N ARG A 37 -3.96 7.46 14.32
CA ARG A 37 -4.92 6.40 14.61
C ARG A 37 -5.65 6.00 13.35
N PHE A 38 -6.13 4.76 13.31
CA PHE A 38 -7.08 4.33 12.32
C PHE A 38 -8.45 4.93 12.65
N LYS A 39 -9.16 5.43 11.64
CA LYS A 39 -10.56 5.81 11.74
C LYS A 39 -11.36 4.90 10.80
N LEU A 40 -12.28 4.13 11.37
CA LEU A 40 -13.20 3.30 10.62
C LEU A 40 -14.56 3.99 10.66
N THR A 41 -15.05 4.36 9.48
CA THR A 41 -16.38 4.94 9.29
C THR A 41 -17.29 3.81 8.83
N LEU A 42 -18.19 3.37 9.70
CA LEU A 42 -19.22 2.38 9.38
C LEU A 42 -20.49 3.10 8.90
N PRO A 43 -21.22 2.54 7.92
CA PRO A 43 -22.45 3.16 7.45
C PRO A 43 -23.55 3.14 8.52
N SER A 44 -24.41 4.16 8.49
CA SER A 44 -25.46 4.36 9.51
C SER A 44 -26.71 3.49 9.29
N PHE A 45 -26.98 3.06 8.05
CA PHE A 45 -28.23 2.41 7.67
C PHE A 45 -28.07 0.97 7.13
N ARG A 46 -26.85 0.43 7.11
CA ARG A 46 -26.58 -0.94 6.68
C ARG A 46 -25.60 -1.63 7.62
N THR A 47 -25.72 -2.95 7.73
CA THR A 47 -24.81 -3.77 8.53
C THR A 47 -23.57 -4.08 7.71
N VAL A 48 -22.43 -3.90 8.35
CA VAL A 48 -21.10 -4.20 7.84
C VAL A 48 -20.44 -5.08 8.86
N GLU A 49 -19.94 -6.22 8.39
CA GLU A 49 -19.17 -7.17 9.17
C GLU A 49 -17.68 -6.98 8.87
N THR A 50 -16.87 -7.25 9.89
CA THR A 50 -15.42 -7.11 9.84
C THR A 50 -14.75 -8.33 10.45
N GLU A 51 -13.72 -8.87 9.80
CA GLU A 51 -12.91 -9.97 10.30
C GLU A 51 -11.42 -9.69 10.13
N VAL A 52 -10.64 -10.02 11.14
CA VAL A 52 -9.18 -9.94 11.07
C VAL A 52 -8.63 -11.30 10.67
N LEU A 53 -8.13 -11.40 9.43
CA LEU A 53 -7.71 -12.67 8.83
C LEU A 53 -6.31 -13.11 9.25
N ASP A 54 -5.39 -12.17 9.46
CA ASP A 54 -4.03 -12.43 9.96
C ASP A 54 -3.53 -11.21 10.72
N ILE A 55 -2.89 -11.45 11.85
CA ILE A 55 -2.27 -10.42 12.68
C ILE A 55 -0.81 -10.76 12.94
N ARG A 56 0.06 -9.75 12.77
CA ARG A 56 1.50 -9.86 12.98
C ARG A 56 1.97 -8.73 13.90
N PRO A 57 1.83 -8.87 15.23
CA PRO A 57 2.22 -7.83 16.20
C PRO A 57 3.66 -7.35 16.03
N LYS A 58 4.61 -8.30 15.85
CA LYS A 58 6.04 -7.99 15.63
C LYS A 58 6.32 -7.20 14.35
N LEU A 59 5.46 -7.34 13.34
CA LEU A 59 5.54 -6.52 12.13
C LEU A 59 4.70 -5.25 12.26
N ARG A 60 3.79 -5.17 13.23
CA ARG A 60 2.76 -4.14 13.37
C ARG A 60 1.84 -4.05 12.15
N HIS A 61 1.35 -5.21 11.71
CA HIS A 61 0.46 -5.32 10.55
C HIS A 61 -0.68 -6.30 10.84
N LEU A 62 -1.83 -6.04 10.23
CA LEU A 62 -2.97 -6.97 10.18
C LEU A 62 -3.65 -6.91 8.81
N VAL A 63 -4.43 -7.94 8.50
CA VAL A 63 -5.34 -7.97 7.34
C VAL A 63 -6.76 -7.93 7.86
N LEU A 64 -7.53 -6.94 7.41
CA LEU A 64 -8.94 -6.73 7.74
C LEU A 64 -9.78 -7.04 6.50
N ASP A 65 -10.66 -8.02 6.59
CA ASP A 65 -11.76 -8.22 5.65
C ASP A 65 -12.97 -7.46 6.16
N VAL A 66 -13.71 -6.89 5.21
CA VAL A 66 -14.95 -6.16 5.47
C VAL A 66 -15.96 -6.71 4.47
N TRP A 67 -17.19 -6.98 4.87
CA TRP A 67 -18.26 -7.37 3.94
C TRP A 67 -19.64 -7.05 4.52
N SER A 68 -20.64 -6.96 3.64
CA SER A 68 -22.04 -6.80 4.03
C SER A 68 -22.86 -8.01 3.56
N PRO A 69 -23.77 -8.55 4.39
CA PRO A 69 -24.70 -9.61 3.94
C PRO A 69 -25.59 -9.17 2.77
N ASP A 70 -25.92 -7.88 2.73
CA ASP A 70 -26.88 -7.29 1.79
C ASP A 70 -26.19 -6.65 0.55
N SER A 71 -24.86 -6.78 0.43
CA SER A 71 -24.11 -6.26 -0.72
C SER A 71 -22.83 -7.06 -0.97
N PRO A 72 -22.56 -7.52 -2.21
CA PRO A 72 -21.45 -8.43 -2.50
C PRO A 72 -20.04 -7.80 -2.45
N VAL A 73 -19.84 -6.55 -2.00
CA VAL A 73 -18.48 -6.02 -1.82
C VAL A 73 -18.35 -5.14 -0.59
N GLU A 74 -17.52 -5.59 0.36
CA GLU A 74 -16.59 -4.68 1.01
C GLU A 74 -15.16 -5.27 0.93
N GLY A 75 -14.17 -4.39 1.01
CA GLY A 75 -12.81 -4.68 0.58
C GLY A 75 -11.98 -5.40 1.62
N ARG A 76 -10.83 -5.92 1.17
CA ARG A 76 -9.76 -6.36 2.06
C ARG A 76 -8.68 -5.30 2.19
N TYR A 77 -8.24 -5.05 3.41
CA TYR A 77 -7.27 -4.00 3.73
C TYR A 77 -6.07 -4.57 4.46
N LEU A 78 -4.88 -4.21 3.98
CA LEU A 78 -3.65 -4.33 4.76
C LEU A 78 -3.52 -3.07 5.62
N CYS A 79 -3.68 -3.22 6.92
CA CYS A 79 -3.42 -2.17 7.89
C CYS A 79 -2.04 -2.38 8.50
N GLY A 80 -1.20 -1.35 8.56
CA GLY A 80 0.16 -1.53 9.04
C GLY A 80 0.88 -0.25 9.41
N HIS A 81 2.01 -0.42 10.10
CA HIS A 81 2.94 0.67 10.37
C HIS A 81 4.17 0.53 9.49
N ASP A 82 4.52 1.59 8.74
CA ASP A 82 5.81 1.68 8.08
C ASP A 82 6.54 2.97 8.43
N GLU A 83 7.83 2.83 8.67
CA GLU A 83 8.73 3.89 9.17
C GLU A 83 8.17 4.59 10.42
N ARG A 84 7.44 5.69 10.23
CA ARG A 84 6.91 6.59 11.26
C ARG A 84 5.39 6.67 11.25
N HIS A 85 4.73 6.05 10.27
CA HIS A 85 3.33 6.29 9.98
C HIS A 85 2.52 5.01 9.89
N TRP A 86 1.28 5.08 10.35
CA TRP A 86 0.26 4.09 10.00
C TRP A 86 -0.16 4.26 8.54
N PHE A 87 -0.58 3.17 7.94
CA PHE A 87 -1.17 3.15 6.60
C PHE A 87 -2.26 2.09 6.54
N THR A 88 -3.17 2.29 5.60
CA THR A 88 -4.10 1.29 5.09
C THR A 88 -3.91 1.20 3.58
N ALA A 89 -3.98 -0.01 3.03
CA ALA A 89 -3.93 -0.21 1.59
C ALA A 89 -4.89 -1.34 1.23
N MET A 90 -5.76 -1.08 0.26
CA MET A 90 -6.67 -2.10 -0.21
C MET A 90 -5.93 -3.13 -1.07
N VAL A 91 -6.25 -4.40 -0.87
CA VAL A 91 -5.64 -5.55 -1.55
C VAL A 91 -6.71 -6.43 -2.19
N PRO A 92 -6.38 -7.22 -3.24
CA PRO A 92 -7.35 -8.13 -3.84
C PRO A 92 -7.96 -9.08 -2.81
N ASN A 93 -9.25 -9.42 -2.89
CA ASN A 93 -9.88 -10.35 -1.93
C ASN A 93 -9.40 -11.82 -2.09
N VAL A 94 -8.84 -12.17 -3.25
CA VAL A 94 -8.35 -13.53 -3.52
C VAL A 94 -6.84 -13.63 -3.23
N GLY A 95 -6.46 -14.62 -2.42
CA GLY A 95 -5.05 -14.99 -2.21
C GLY A 95 -4.24 -14.06 -1.30
N THR A 96 -4.90 -13.19 -0.53
CA THR A 96 -4.29 -12.14 0.31
C THR A 96 -4.68 -12.22 1.80
N SER A 97 -5.22 -13.35 2.25
CA SER A 97 -5.68 -13.54 3.65
C SER A 97 -4.57 -13.49 4.70
N THR A 98 -3.29 -13.48 4.30
CA THR A 98 -2.15 -13.28 5.21
C THR A 98 -1.47 -11.93 4.98
N VAL A 99 -0.87 -11.37 6.02
CA VAL A 99 -0.06 -10.13 5.93
C VAL A 99 1.02 -10.26 4.87
N LYS A 100 1.66 -11.43 4.76
CA LYS A 100 2.73 -11.66 3.76
C LYS A 100 2.19 -11.65 2.33
N SER A 101 1.04 -12.29 2.10
CA SER A 101 0.41 -12.30 0.78
C SER A 101 -0.11 -10.91 0.39
N ALA A 102 -0.69 -10.16 1.32
CA ALA A 102 -1.13 -8.78 1.11
C ALA A 102 0.04 -7.84 0.80
N MET A 103 1.15 -7.95 1.53
CA MET A 103 2.38 -7.21 1.20
C MET A 103 2.97 -7.59 -0.17
N GLU A 104 2.74 -8.83 -0.63
CA GLU A 104 3.20 -9.29 -1.94
C GLU A 104 2.31 -8.78 -3.07
N SER A 105 0.99 -8.67 -2.85
CA SER A 105 0.04 -8.17 -3.86
C SER A 105 0.23 -6.68 -4.15
N LEU A 106 0.70 -5.90 -3.18
CA LEU A 106 1.05 -4.49 -3.38
C LEU A 106 2.30 -4.26 -4.23
N LYS A 107 3.04 -5.32 -4.58
CA LYS A 107 4.25 -5.22 -5.41
C LYS A 107 3.88 -5.33 -6.90
N PRO A 108 4.19 -4.30 -7.70
CA PRO A 108 4.09 -4.35 -9.15
C PRO A 108 4.84 -5.54 -9.74
N LEU A 109 4.44 -5.96 -10.94
CA LEU A 109 5.04 -7.09 -11.65
C LEU A 109 6.56 -6.89 -11.84
N GLU A 110 7.00 -5.68 -12.13
CA GLU A 110 8.41 -5.31 -12.30
C GLU A 110 9.21 -5.50 -11.02
N VAL A 111 8.63 -5.15 -9.87
CA VAL A 111 9.25 -5.36 -8.55
C VAL A 111 9.39 -6.86 -8.28
N ARG A 112 8.31 -7.63 -8.49
CA ARG A 112 8.34 -9.09 -8.28
C ARG A 112 9.33 -9.79 -9.21
N ARG A 113 9.38 -9.39 -10.49
CA ARG A 113 10.38 -9.87 -11.46
C ARG A 113 11.80 -9.52 -11.04
N ALA A 114 12.04 -8.30 -10.56
CA ALA A 114 13.35 -7.90 -10.04
C ALA A 114 13.76 -8.71 -8.81
N GLN A 115 12.82 -8.98 -7.89
CA GLN A 115 13.07 -9.84 -6.73
C GLN A 115 13.46 -11.26 -7.12
N LYS A 116 12.71 -11.85 -8.06
CA LYS A 116 13.00 -13.18 -8.59
C LYS A 116 14.38 -13.21 -9.27
N LYS A 117 14.67 -12.24 -10.14
CA LYS A 117 15.95 -12.13 -10.84
C LYS A 117 17.13 -11.99 -9.89
N ALA A 118 16.98 -11.23 -8.81
CA ALA A 118 18.01 -11.05 -7.79
C ALA A 118 18.06 -12.19 -6.76
N GLY A 119 17.23 -13.24 -6.89
CA GLY A 119 17.23 -14.40 -5.99
C GLY A 119 16.81 -14.05 -4.55
N VAL A 120 16.00 -13.01 -4.34
CA VAL A 120 15.59 -12.57 -3.00
C VAL A 120 14.59 -13.56 -2.39
N LYS A 121 15.09 -14.55 -1.64
CA LYS A 121 14.28 -15.56 -0.95
C LYS A 121 13.90 -15.13 0.47
N HIS A 122 14.88 -14.66 1.24
CA HIS A 122 14.69 -14.25 2.63
C HIS A 122 14.47 -12.74 2.73
N ARG A 123 13.73 -12.32 3.77
CA ARG A 123 13.54 -10.89 4.09
C ARG A 123 12.98 -10.08 2.91
N LYS A 124 12.17 -10.72 2.05
CA LYS A 124 11.62 -10.18 0.78
C LYS A 124 10.64 -9.01 0.93
N HIS A 125 10.25 -8.67 2.15
CA HIS A 125 9.39 -7.52 2.47
C HIS A 125 10.15 -6.42 3.23
N ARG A 126 11.48 -6.52 3.33
CA ARG A 126 12.28 -5.42 3.87
C ARG A 126 12.29 -4.25 2.89
N ARG A 127 12.37 -3.04 3.43
CA ARG A 127 12.47 -1.81 2.61
C ARG A 127 13.70 -1.79 1.72
N LYS A 128 14.80 -2.42 2.12
CA LYS A 128 16.02 -2.56 1.31
C LYS A 128 16.32 -4.03 1.05
N THR A 129 16.39 -4.37 -0.22
CA THR A 129 16.79 -5.69 -0.72
C THR A 129 17.81 -5.53 -1.84
N ALA A 130 18.38 -6.64 -2.35
CA ALA A 130 19.21 -6.59 -3.55
C ALA A 130 18.44 -6.15 -4.81
N ALA A 131 17.10 -6.31 -4.81
CA ALA A 131 16.25 -6.00 -5.95
C ALA A 131 15.69 -4.58 -5.96
N TYR A 132 15.54 -3.96 -4.79
CA TYR A 132 14.98 -2.62 -4.66
C TYR A 132 15.32 -1.96 -3.32
N VAL A 133 15.20 -0.63 -3.29
CA VAL A 133 14.93 0.17 -2.10
C VAL A 133 13.48 0.64 -2.15
N ARG A 134 12.80 0.79 -1.01
CA ARG A 134 11.40 1.23 -0.91
C ARG A 134 11.26 2.35 0.11
N GLN A 135 10.51 3.38 -0.23
CA GLN A 135 10.15 4.49 0.66
C GLN A 135 8.67 4.83 0.42
N GLY A 136 7.81 4.67 1.44
CA GLY A 136 6.36 4.79 1.28
C GLY A 136 5.84 3.84 0.20
N GLU A 137 5.13 4.40 -0.79
CA GLU A 137 4.57 3.68 -1.94
C GLU A 137 5.59 3.44 -3.07
N TRP A 138 6.78 4.05 -3.00
CA TRP A 138 7.75 4.03 -4.08
C TRP A 138 8.75 2.90 -3.92
N PHE A 139 8.94 2.14 -5.00
CA PHE A 139 10.02 1.20 -5.20
C PHE A 139 11.06 1.77 -6.17
N PHE A 140 12.33 1.61 -5.80
CA PHE A 140 13.50 2.06 -6.55
C PHE A 140 14.31 0.82 -6.94
N LEU A 141 14.28 0.44 -8.21
CA LEU A 141 14.95 -0.76 -8.74
C LEU A 141 16.30 -0.37 -9.36
N PRO A 142 17.44 -0.90 -8.90
CA PRO A 142 18.75 -0.46 -9.35
C PRO A 142 18.99 -0.73 -10.83
N ARG A 143 19.69 0.22 -11.48
CA ARG A 143 20.16 0.22 -12.87
C ARG A 143 21.63 0.63 -12.89
N PRO A 144 22.54 -0.21 -12.38
CA PRO A 144 23.94 0.16 -12.17
C PRO A 144 24.69 0.49 -13.47
N MET A 145 24.26 -0.06 -14.61
CA MET A 145 24.87 0.18 -15.92
C MET A 145 24.28 1.38 -16.67
N MET A 146 23.28 2.06 -16.11
CA MET A 146 22.60 3.16 -16.79
C MET A 146 23.41 4.46 -16.69
N HIS A 147 23.58 5.12 -17.83
CA HIS A 147 24.27 6.40 -17.94
C HIS A 147 23.34 7.40 -18.64
N VAL A 148 22.93 8.45 -17.93
CA VAL A 148 22.02 9.48 -18.42
C VAL A 148 22.78 10.72 -18.91
N GLY A 149 23.92 11.03 -18.30
CA GLY A 149 24.70 12.23 -18.59
C GLY A 149 23.90 13.50 -18.35
N GLU A 150 24.06 14.47 -19.24
CA GLU A 150 23.44 15.80 -19.18
C GLU A 150 21.91 15.80 -19.36
N LYS A 151 21.32 14.66 -19.75
CA LYS A 151 19.86 14.51 -19.89
C LYS A 151 19.13 14.46 -18.53
N ALA A 152 19.88 14.40 -17.42
CA ALA A 152 19.32 14.35 -16.08
C ALA A 152 18.95 15.76 -15.60
N GLU A 153 17.74 15.91 -15.10
CA GLU A 153 17.28 17.14 -14.46
C GLU A 153 17.63 17.11 -12.98
N ALA A 154 18.19 18.20 -12.46
CA ALA A 154 18.46 18.37 -11.03
C ALA A 154 17.19 18.76 -10.26
N LYS A 155 17.12 18.39 -8.98
CA LYS A 155 16.04 18.78 -8.03
C LYS A 155 14.64 18.36 -8.48
N GLY A 156 14.55 17.17 -9.08
CA GLY A 156 13.28 16.59 -9.55
C GLY A 156 12.28 16.28 -8.44
N GLN A 157 11.07 15.92 -8.87
CA GLN A 157 9.98 15.52 -7.98
C GLN A 157 9.26 14.27 -8.49
N LEU A 158 8.87 13.40 -7.56
CA LEU A 158 7.93 12.30 -7.78
C LEU A 158 6.62 12.64 -7.06
N VAL A 159 5.51 12.56 -7.79
CA VAL A 159 4.15 12.83 -7.28
C VAL A 159 3.32 11.59 -7.55
N ARG A 160 2.45 11.22 -6.61
CA ARG A 160 1.52 10.11 -6.82
C ARG A 160 0.50 10.51 -7.88
N ALA A 161 -0.05 9.55 -8.60
CA ALA A 161 -1.12 9.83 -9.57
C ALA A 161 -2.33 10.52 -8.93
N ALA A 162 -2.68 10.14 -7.69
CA ALA A 162 -3.76 10.74 -6.90
C ALA A 162 -3.38 12.06 -6.21
N GLY A 163 -2.16 12.55 -6.39
CA GLY A 163 -1.64 13.78 -5.75
C GLY A 163 -0.91 13.54 -4.43
N GLY A 164 -0.80 14.58 -3.60
CA GLY A 164 -0.11 14.54 -2.31
C GLY A 164 1.30 15.16 -2.32
N LYS A 165 1.97 15.11 -1.17
CA LYS A 165 3.28 15.75 -1.00
C LYS A 165 4.34 15.06 -1.88
N PRO A 166 5.11 15.82 -2.69
CA PRO A 166 6.09 15.24 -3.58
C PRO A 166 7.28 14.66 -2.81
N HIS A 167 7.81 13.55 -3.30
CA HIS A 167 9.18 13.16 -2.98
C HIS A 167 10.14 14.02 -3.80
N ARG A 168 11.08 14.70 -3.13
CA ARG A 168 12.12 15.49 -3.78
C ARG A 168 13.34 14.62 -4.04
N VAL A 169 13.84 14.63 -5.26
CA VAL A 169 15.00 13.84 -5.68
C VAL A 169 16.12 14.73 -6.19
N ASP A 170 17.37 14.36 -5.92
CA ASP A 170 18.52 15.14 -6.41
C ASP A 170 18.58 15.13 -7.95
N TRP A 171 18.35 13.97 -8.57
CA TRP A 171 18.38 13.81 -10.01
C TRP A 171 17.20 12.97 -10.50
N ILE A 172 16.59 13.41 -11.60
CA ILE A 172 15.50 12.71 -12.27
C ILE A 172 15.75 12.66 -13.77
N TYR A 173 15.29 11.58 -14.41
CA TYR A 173 15.31 11.42 -15.85
C TYR A 173 14.06 10.69 -16.30
N ARG A 174 13.42 11.24 -17.34
CA ARG A 174 12.25 10.66 -18.01
C ARG A 174 12.58 10.48 -19.48
N PRO A 175 12.84 9.24 -19.96
CA PRO A 175 13.16 9.01 -21.36
C PRO A 175 11.97 9.38 -22.26
N PRO A 176 12.18 10.14 -23.35
CA PRO A 176 11.13 10.47 -24.31
C PRO A 176 10.46 9.21 -24.87
N GLY A 177 9.14 9.27 -25.08
CA GLY A 177 8.36 8.15 -25.64
C GLY A 177 8.12 6.99 -24.66
N THR A 178 8.43 7.16 -23.37
CA THR A 178 8.18 6.16 -22.33
C THR A 178 7.47 6.77 -21.13
N ASN A 179 6.78 5.93 -20.35
CA ASN A 179 6.25 6.31 -19.03
C ASN A 179 7.23 5.95 -17.89
N GLU A 180 8.50 5.67 -18.22
CA GLU A 180 9.49 5.31 -17.22
C GLU A 180 10.08 6.57 -16.55
N THR A 181 10.32 6.47 -15.25
CA THR A 181 11.03 7.51 -14.49
C THR A 181 12.22 6.87 -13.79
N PHE A 182 13.36 7.56 -13.85
CA PHE A 182 14.60 7.15 -13.22
C PHE A 182 15.09 8.25 -12.28
N VAL A 183 15.65 7.85 -11.15
CA VAL A 183 16.17 8.79 -10.15
C VAL A 183 17.51 8.33 -9.60
N ARG A 184 18.29 9.29 -9.10
CA ARG A 184 19.59 9.07 -8.44
C ARG A 184 19.80 10.12 -7.33
N GLY A 185 20.65 9.79 -6.37
CA GLY A 185 21.00 10.67 -5.26
C GLY A 185 20.01 10.54 -4.10
N ALA A 186 19.86 11.61 -3.32
CA ALA A 186 18.96 11.61 -2.18
C ALA A 186 17.50 11.70 -2.61
N VAL A 187 16.64 10.89 -1.97
CA VAL A 187 15.18 10.95 -2.08
C VAL A 187 14.61 11.34 -0.72
N ARG A 188 13.94 12.50 -0.68
CA ARG A 188 13.45 13.15 0.54
C ARG A 188 11.93 13.26 0.51
N HIS A 189 11.30 12.92 1.63
CA HIS A 189 9.88 13.11 1.84
C HIS A 189 9.65 13.52 3.31
N ALA A 190 8.62 14.33 3.59
CA ALA A 190 8.35 14.83 4.93
C ALA A 190 8.06 13.69 5.94
N ASP A 191 7.42 12.63 5.44
CA ASP A 191 6.92 11.52 6.25
C ASP A 191 7.89 10.32 6.27
N HIS A 192 9.02 10.38 5.55
CA HIS A 192 9.93 9.25 5.41
C HIS A 192 11.39 9.63 5.64
N ALA A 193 12.19 8.67 6.13
CA ALA A 193 13.62 8.89 6.28
C ALA A 193 14.28 9.02 4.90
N THR A 194 15.13 10.03 4.71
CA THR A 194 15.88 10.22 3.46
C THR A 194 16.66 8.96 3.09
N ILE A 195 16.52 8.52 1.84
CA ILE A 195 17.33 7.43 1.27
C ILE A 195 18.31 7.98 0.25
N TYR A 196 19.45 7.29 0.08
CA TYR A 196 20.49 7.68 -0.87
C TYR A 196 20.70 6.59 -1.91
N LEU A 197 20.42 6.92 -3.17
CA LEU A 197 20.52 6.03 -4.32
C LEU A 197 21.84 6.26 -5.05
N GLN A 198 22.80 5.36 -4.82
CA GLN A 198 24.18 5.48 -5.33
C GLN A 198 24.27 5.38 -6.87
N VAL A 199 23.39 4.58 -7.46
CA VAL A 199 23.24 4.40 -8.91
C VAL A 199 21.87 4.91 -9.36
N TRP A 200 21.64 4.95 -10.67
CA TRP A 200 20.30 5.18 -11.21
C TRP A 200 19.34 4.06 -10.80
N HIS A 201 18.12 4.41 -10.44
CA HIS A 201 17.07 3.46 -10.13
C HIS A 201 15.81 3.76 -10.95
N ARG A 202 15.18 2.72 -11.51
CA ARG A 202 13.83 2.83 -12.07
C ARG A 202 12.84 2.99 -10.92
N VAL A 203 11.97 3.98 -11.03
CA VAL A 203 10.90 4.28 -10.07
C VAL A 203 9.65 3.52 -10.47
N VAL A 204 9.04 2.85 -9.49
CA VAL A 204 7.76 2.15 -9.66
C VAL A 204 6.92 2.39 -8.42
N GLN A 205 5.65 2.80 -8.58
CA GLN A 205 4.70 2.94 -7.47
C GLN A 205 4.06 1.59 -7.13
N ASN A 206 3.65 1.36 -5.88
CA ASN A 206 2.88 0.19 -5.47
C ASN A 206 1.57 0.03 -6.28
N THR A 207 1.03 -1.18 -6.30
CA THR A 207 -0.27 -1.48 -6.90
C THR A 207 -1.31 -1.63 -5.81
N GLU A 208 -2.01 -0.55 -5.49
CA GLU A 208 -3.22 -0.63 -4.67
C GLU A 208 -4.37 -1.16 -5.51
N ALA A 209 -5.22 -2.01 -4.92
CA ALA A 209 -6.43 -2.41 -5.58
C ALA A 209 -7.35 -1.17 -5.71
N GLN A 210 -7.95 -0.98 -6.88
CA GLN A 210 -9.11 -0.10 -7.03
C GLN A 210 -10.28 -0.72 -6.27
N PRO A 211 -11.16 0.07 -5.62
CA PRO A 211 -12.42 -0.45 -5.11
C PRO A 211 -13.04 -1.27 -6.23
N THR A 212 -13.42 -2.53 -5.97
CA THR A 212 -14.19 -3.27 -6.96
C THR A 212 -15.41 -2.40 -7.22
N PRO A 213 -15.57 -1.78 -8.41
CA PRO A 213 -16.83 -1.14 -8.74
C PRO A 213 -17.87 -2.24 -8.60
N GLU A 214 -18.99 -1.93 -7.94
CA GLU A 214 -20.16 -2.78 -7.73
C GLU A 214 -20.09 -4.03 -8.59
N ALA A 215 -19.83 -5.18 -7.96
CA ALA A 215 -19.98 -6.43 -8.66
C ALA A 215 -21.45 -6.51 -9.07
N GLU A 216 -21.72 -6.18 -10.33
CA GLU A 216 -22.99 -6.44 -11.02
C GLU A 216 -23.48 -7.81 -10.54
N PRO A 217 -24.69 -7.91 -9.97
CA PRO A 217 -25.17 -9.18 -9.48
C PRO A 217 -25.12 -10.15 -10.66
N VAL A 218 -24.28 -11.18 -10.55
CA VAL A 218 -24.32 -12.29 -11.49
C VAL A 218 -25.65 -12.96 -11.22
N THR A 219 -26.67 -12.55 -11.98
CA THR A 219 -28.00 -13.14 -11.99
C THR A 219 -27.84 -14.63 -12.28
N ARG A 220 -27.70 -15.44 -11.23
CA ARG A 220 -28.03 -16.86 -11.29
C ARG A 220 -29.55 -16.96 -11.23
N MET A 221 -30.20 -16.61 -12.34
CA MET A 221 -31.48 -17.22 -12.69
C MET A 221 -31.18 -18.68 -13.01
N ALA A 222 -31.24 -19.54 -12.00
CA ALA A 222 -31.60 -20.93 -12.22
C ALA A 222 -33.07 -21.04 -11.83
N TYR A 223 -33.95 -20.86 -12.81
CA TYR A 223 -35.28 -21.44 -12.73
C TYR A 223 -35.06 -22.95 -12.80
N PHE A 224 -35.31 -23.63 -11.68
CA PHE A 224 -35.64 -25.04 -11.72
C PHE A 224 -37.18 -25.09 -11.71
N ASP A 225 -37.75 -25.54 -12.82
CA ASP A 225 -39.04 -26.22 -12.82
C ASP A 225 -38.84 -27.66 -12.32
#